data_AF-A0A4Y2SZL8-F1
#
_entry.id   AF-A0A4Y2SZL8-F1
#
_cell.length_a   1.000
_cell.length_b   1.000
_cell.length_c   1.000
_cell.angle_alpha   90.00
_cell.angle_beta   90.00
_cell.angle_gamma   90.00
#
_symmetry.space_group_name_H-M   'P 1'
#
loop_
_entity.id
_entity.type
_entity.pdbx_description
1 polymer ?
#
loop_
_entity_poly.entity_id
_entity_poly.type
_entity_poly.pdbx_seq_one_letter_code
_entity_poly.pdbx_strand_id
1 'polypeptide(L)'
;MKRECEFLFSVFTPTKIDAIQSKNNFVVVDGGHLLHKVVWQRNMNFGDIAKSYLTYLQIHYGPNVAVVFDGYPSDVNGKSTKSAERIRRANLHSLHEIIFNEATYPEISQEQFLANERNKVRFIDLLKKFLQKANVTVKQEEEDTDVLIVETAVSVKSQYEYIFVVGENIDFLVLLTGLAPMKENLYFRKCGKGRTPDVLYSTKSFKYKFSRMILSVHAFSGCNTTSALFGHGKTKFCSLLEKNRHLEEKIQVFFNSEATIDQVAKEGETFLIHLYRGNPRTSACDLNHLHYTLFTQSATKAKTTLAHLPPTVDAARFHALRSYLQMQK
;
A
#
# COMPACT_ATOMS: atom_id res chain seq x y z
N MET A 1 -11.84 -3.93 6.04
CA MET A 1 -10.57 -3.33 5.57
C MET A 1 -10.18 -3.72 4.15
N LYS A 2 -9.90 -4.99 3.78
CA LYS A 2 -9.45 -5.33 2.40
C LYS A 2 -10.35 -4.81 1.26
N ARG A 3 -11.68 -4.82 1.43
CA ARG A 3 -12.64 -4.30 0.43
C ARG A 3 -12.66 -2.77 0.32
N GLU A 4 -12.23 -2.01 1.33
CA GLU A 4 -12.29 -0.54 1.30
C GLU A 4 -11.10 0.10 0.56
N CYS A 5 -9.93 -0.56 0.55
CA CYS A 5 -8.76 -0.09 -0.20
C CYS A 5 -8.93 -0.25 -1.72
N GLU A 6 -9.64 -1.28 -2.20
CA GLU A 6 -9.91 -1.49 -3.63
C GLU A 6 -10.75 -0.38 -4.26
N PHE A 7 -11.58 0.33 -3.48
CA PHE A 7 -12.37 1.45 -3.99
C PHE A 7 -11.52 2.62 -4.48
N LEU A 8 -10.27 2.75 -4.05
CA LEU A 8 -9.43 3.83 -4.55
C LEU A 8 -9.06 3.62 -6.03
N PHE A 9 -9.06 2.39 -6.56
CA PHE A 9 -8.92 2.20 -8.01
C PHE A 9 -10.03 2.88 -8.81
N SER A 10 -11.23 3.05 -8.25
CA SER A 10 -12.36 3.72 -8.93
C SER A 10 -12.14 5.22 -9.15
N VAL A 11 -11.19 5.82 -8.43
CA VAL A 11 -10.81 7.23 -8.59
C VAL A 11 -9.58 7.41 -9.48
N PHE A 12 -9.09 6.33 -10.10
CA PHE A 12 -8.05 6.36 -11.12
C PHE A 12 -8.59 5.86 -12.46
N THR A 13 -8.27 6.56 -13.54
CA THR A 13 -8.59 6.11 -14.89
C THR A 13 -7.52 5.14 -15.39
N PRO A 14 -7.86 3.94 -15.88
CA PRO A 14 -6.90 3.09 -16.58
C PRO A 14 -6.28 3.83 -17.77
N THR A 15 -4.98 3.68 -17.94
CA THR A 15 -4.24 4.27 -19.05
C THR A 15 -3.83 3.17 -20.03
N LYS A 16 -3.72 3.51 -21.31
CA LYS A 16 -3.09 2.65 -22.32
C LYS A 16 -1.84 3.37 -22.80
N ILE A 17 -0.76 2.63 -22.94
CA ILE A 17 0.45 3.10 -23.59
C ILE A 17 0.91 2.02 -24.57
N ASP A 18 1.47 2.44 -25.70
CA ASP A 18 2.08 1.56 -26.68
C ASP A 18 3.53 1.19 -26.26
N ALA A 19 3.79 1.07 -24.95
CA ALA A 19 5.13 0.83 -24.41
C ALA A 19 5.72 -0.55 -24.74
N ILE A 20 4.93 -1.42 -25.38
CA ILE A 20 5.41 -2.69 -25.94
C ILE A 20 6.47 -2.44 -27.05
N GLN A 21 6.53 -1.22 -27.62
CA GLN A 21 7.51 -0.87 -28.66
C GLN A 21 8.77 -0.14 -28.16
N SER A 22 8.79 0.41 -26.94
CA SER A 22 10.01 1.03 -26.41
C SER A 22 10.97 -0.03 -25.87
N LYS A 23 12.23 0.04 -26.33
CA LYS A 23 13.31 -0.86 -25.87
C LYS A 23 13.95 -0.39 -24.56
N ASN A 24 13.67 0.83 -24.08
CA ASN A 24 14.33 1.41 -22.90
C ASN A 24 13.38 1.52 -21.69
N ASN A 25 12.76 0.40 -21.34
CA ASN A 25 11.89 0.29 -20.18
C ASN A 25 12.65 -0.23 -18.96
N PHE A 26 12.17 0.09 -17.75
CA PHE A 26 12.61 -0.52 -16.49
C PHE A 26 11.42 -0.99 -15.66
N VAL A 27 11.56 -2.14 -15.01
CA VAL A 27 10.49 -2.75 -14.23
C VAL A 27 10.94 -2.98 -12.79
N VAL A 28 10.17 -2.47 -11.83
CA VAL A 28 10.31 -2.80 -10.41
C VAL A 28 9.18 -3.75 -10.03
N VAL A 29 9.54 -4.95 -9.59
CA VAL A 29 8.58 -6.02 -9.26
C VAL A 29 8.52 -6.22 -7.75
N ASP A 30 7.29 -6.21 -7.23
CA ASP A 30 6.99 -6.69 -5.87
C ASP A 30 7.38 -8.17 -5.77
N GLY A 31 8.37 -8.47 -4.94
CA GLY A 31 8.86 -9.83 -4.70
C GLY A 31 7.82 -10.72 -4.04
N GLY A 32 6.95 -10.16 -3.19
CA GLY A 32 5.81 -10.88 -2.62
C GLY A 32 4.83 -11.33 -3.69
N HIS A 33 4.50 -10.44 -4.64
CA HIS A 33 3.71 -10.80 -5.83
C HIS A 33 4.42 -11.88 -6.67
N LEU A 34 5.70 -11.68 -6.98
CA LEU A 34 6.48 -12.58 -7.82
C LEU A 34 6.48 -14.02 -7.26
N LEU A 35 6.65 -14.19 -5.94
CA LEU A 35 6.65 -15.49 -5.27
C LEU A 35 5.41 -16.34 -5.57
N HIS A 36 4.25 -15.71 -5.70
CA HIS A 36 2.99 -16.40 -5.99
C HIS A 36 2.65 -16.44 -7.49
N LYS A 37 3.32 -15.62 -8.31
CA LYS A 37 3.04 -15.53 -9.75
C LYS A 37 3.68 -16.66 -10.55
N VAL A 38 4.87 -17.10 -10.14
CA VAL A 38 5.60 -18.19 -10.79
C VAL A 38 5.11 -19.52 -10.22
N VAL A 39 4.54 -20.38 -11.08
CA VAL A 39 3.98 -21.67 -10.68
C VAL A 39 5.06 -22.74 -10.63
N TRP A 40 5.17 -23.44 -9.51
CA TRP A 40 6.11 -24.55 -9.35
C TRP A 40 5.57 -25.80 -10.06
N GLN A 41 6.28 -26.28 -11.07
CA GLN A 41 5.92 -27.52 -11.76
C GLN A 41 6.30 -28.74 -10.92
N ARG A 42 5.62 -29.87 -11.17
CA ARG A 42 6.00 -31.15 -10.55
C ARG A 42 7.41 -31.55 -10.98
N ASN A 43 8.14 -32.20 -10.08
CA ASN A 43 9.49 -32.72 -10.30
C ASN A 43 10.55 -31.65 -10.61
N MET A 44 10.39 -30.43 -10.10
CA MET A 44 11.46 -29.42 -10.09
C MET A 44 12.14 -29.39 -8.72
N ASN A 45 13.46 -29.33 -8.68
CA ASN A 45 14.19 -28.99 -7.47
C ASN A 45 14.20 -27.46 -7.25
N PHE A 46 14.66 -26.98 -6.09
CA PHE A 46 14.67 -25.55 -5.79
C PHE A 46 15.55 -24.71 -6.75
N GLY A 47 16.60 -25.29 -7.34
CA GLY A 47 17.40 -24.64 -8.38
C GLY A 47 16.63 -24.43 -9.68
N ASP A 48 15.90 -25.45 -10.14
CA ASP A 48 15.01 -25.38 -11.31
C ASP A 48 13.86 -24.39 -11.09
N ILE A 49 13.34 -24.36 -9.85
CA ILE A 49 12.35 -23.37 -9.43
C ILE A 49 12.94 -21.97 -9.54
N ALA A 50 14.11 -21.70 -8.95
CA ALA A 50 14.77 -20.40 -9.03
C ALA A 50 15.05 -19.97 -10.49
N LYS A 51 15.44 -20.92 -11.34
CA LYS A 51 15.59 -20.69 -12.79
C LYS A 51 14.27 -20.31 -13.45
N SER A 52 13.14 -20.88 -13.02
CA SER A 52 11.81 -20.53 -13.50
C SER A 52 11.43 -19.09 -13.16
N TYR A 53 11.83 -18.60 -11.98
CA TYR A 53 11.68 -17.18 -11.61
C TYR A 53 12.50 -16.26 -12.52
N LEU A 54 13.77 -16.59 -12.77
CA LEU A 54 14.62 -15.81 -13.68
C LEU A 54 14.00 -15.77 -15.10
N THR A 55 13.57 -16.94 -15.59
CA THR A 55 12.95 -17.09 -16.90
C THR A 55 11.66 -16.26 -17.00
N TYR A 56 10.84 -16.28 -15.95
CA TYR A 56 9.63 -15.47 -15.86
C TYR A 56 9.95 -13.97 -15.97
N LEU A 57 10.93 -13.48 -15.21
CA LEU A 57 11.32 -12.07 -15.24
C LEU A 57 11.80 -11.66 -16.64
N GLN A 58 12.65 -12.47 -17.27
CA GLN A 58 13.20 -12.18 -18.60
C GLN A 58 12.11 -12.17 -19.68
N ILE A 59 11.20 -13.14 -19.66
CA ILE A 59 10.11 -13.25 -20.65
C ILE A 59 9.09 -12.11 -20.50
N HIS A 60 8.73 -11.77 -19.26
CA HIS A 60 7.60 -10.85 -19.00
C HIS A 60 8.00 -9.38 -18.83
N TYR A 61 9.23 -9.12 -18.40
CA TYR A 61 9.68 -7.77 -18.03
C TYR A 61 10.97 -7.34 -18.75
N GLY A 62 11.68 -8.27 -19.39
CA GLY A 62 12.92 -7.99 -20.11
C GLY A 62 14.15 -7.91 -19.19
N PRO A 63 15.28 -7.37 -19.70
CA PRO A 63 16.56 -7.40 -18.98
C PRO A 63 16.66 -6.36 -17.85
N ASN A 64 15.91 -5.26 -17.96
CA ASN A 64 15.98 -4.12 -17.04
C ASN A 64 14.96 -4.27 -15.92
N VAL A 65 15.28 -5.13 -14.95
CA VAL A 65 14.37 -5.48 -13.87
C VAL A 65 15.04 -5.42 -12.50
N ALA A 66 14.31 -4.83 -11.54
CA ALA A 66 14.61 -4.91 -10.12
C ALA A 66 13.50 -5.66 -9.39
N VAL A 67 13.86 -6.59 -8.50
CA VAL A 67 12.92 -7.29 -7.62
C VAL A 67 13.16 -6.81 -6.20
N VAL A 68 12.08 -6.47 -5.49
CA VAL A 68 12.17 -6.02 -4.10
C VAL A 68 11.42 -6.99 -3.20
N PHE A 69 12.13 -7.68 -2.31
CA PHE A 69 11.53 -8.65 -1.37
C PHE A 69 11.27 -8.05 -0.01
N ASP A 70 10.18 -8.47 0.62
CA ASP A 70 9.94 -8.22 2.04
C ASP A 70 11.01 -8.90 2.90
N GLY A 71 11.40 -8.22 3.97
CA GLY A 71 12.22 -8.76 5.04
C GLY A 71 11.38 -9.41 6.13
N TYR A 72 12.07 -10.26 6.85
CA TYR A 72 11.56 -11.01 7.98
C TYR A 72 12.58 -10.86 9.10
N PRO A 73 12.40 -9.87 9.99
CA PRO A 73 13.32 -9.70 11.10
C PRO A 73 13.32 -10.99 11.93
N SER A 74 14.50 -11.46 12.30
CA SER A 74 14.70 -12.64 13.15
C SER A 74 14.11 -12.46 14.55
N ASP A 75 13.96 -11.21 14.97
CA ASP A 75 13.67 -10.84 16.34
C ASP A 75 12.15 -10.71 16.52
N VAL A 76 11.57 -11.72 17.16
CA VAL A 76 10.14 -11.89 17.47
C VAL A 76 9.65 -10.87 18.52
N ASN A 77 10.38 -9.78 18.79
CA ASN A 77 9.95 -8.69 19.67
C ASN A 77 8.87 -7.80 19.00
N GLY A 78 7.86 -8.44 18.40
CA GLY A 78 6.44 -8.12 18.58
C GLY A 78 5.93 -6.75 18.14
N LYS A 79 6.70 -5.93 17.42
CA LYS A 79 6.28 -4.56 17.05
C LYS A 79 6.32 -4.28 15.55
N SER A 80 6.20 -5.29 14.70
CA SER A 80 5.98 -5.05 13.27
C SER A 80 4.49 -4.76 13.01
N THR A 81 4.22 -3.77 12.17
CA THR A 81 2.87 -3.45 11.68
C THR A 81 2.26 -4.62 10.89
N LYS A 82 3.09 -5.55 10.38
CA LYS A 82 2.68 -6.75 9.64
C LYS A 82 2.43 -7.97 10.55
N SER A 83 2.78 -7.93 11.85
CA SER A 83 2.70 -9.09 12.75
C SER A 83 1.29 -9.70 12.85
N ALA A 84 0.24 -8.88 12.94
CA ALA A 84 -1.13 -9.39 13.03
C ALA A 84 -1.57 -10.14 11.75
N GLU A 85 -1.26 -9.59 10.57
CA GLU A 85 -1.56 -10.25 9.29
C GLU A 85 -0.69 -11.50 9.08
N ARG A 86 0.57 -11.47 9.54
CA ARG A 86 1.48 -12.63 9.55
C ARG A 86 0.96 -13.78 10.40
N ILE A 87 0.60 -13.52 11.66
CA ILE A 87 0.01 -14.51 12.59
C ILE A 87 -1.28 -15.10 12.01
N ARG A 88 -2.16 -14.26 11.46
CA ARG A 88 -3.40 -14.72 10.83
C ARG A 88 -3.13 -15.72 9.70
N ARG A 89 -2.10 -15.48 8.87
CA ARG A 89 -1.72 -16.38 7.76
C ARG A 89 -1.02 -17.65 8.24
N ALA A 90 -0.13 -17.54 9.24
CA ALA A 90 0.57 -18.69 9.80
C ALA A 90 -0.40 -19.71 10.42
N ASN A 91 -1.44 -19.24 11.11
CA ASN A 91 -2.46 -20.08 11.74
C ASN A 91 -3.33 -20.86 10.73
N LEU A 92 -3.32 -20.51 9.44
CA LEU A 92 -4.08 -21.20 8.40
C LEU A 92 -3.35 -22.44 7.84
N HIS A 93 -2.02 -22.52 7.96
CA HIS A 93 -1.21 -23.46 7.17
C HIS A 93 0.00 -24.04 7.92
N SER A 94 -0.08 -24.22 9.25
CA SER A 94 1.06 -24.64 10.06
C SER A 94 1.60 -26.01 9.64
N LEU A 95 2.70 -26.01 8.88
CA LEU A 95 3.54 -27.16 8.57
C LEU A 95 4.97 -26.92 9.09
N HIS A 96 5.76 -27.99 9.11
CA HIS A 96 7.12 -27.98 9.62
C HIS A 96 8.07 -27.13 8.76
N GLU A 97 9.11 -26.60 9.41
CA GLU A 97 10.22 -25.95 8.72
C GLU A 97 10.97 -26.99 7.86
N ILE A 98 11.28 -26.63 6.62
CA ILE A 98 11.98 -27.48 5.67
C ILE A 98 13.38 -26.91 5.47
N ILE A 99 14.39 -27.74 5.71
CA ILE A 99 15.79 -27.44 5.39
C ILE A 99 16.07 -27.99 4.00
N PHE A 100 16.55 -27.16 3.09
CA PHE A 100 16.76 -27.52 1.69
C PHE A 100 17.97 -26.82 1.09
N ASN A 101 18.43 -27.34 -0.04
CA ASN A 101 19.40 -26.73 -0.94
C ASN A 101 18.86 -26.72 -2.39
N GLU A 102 19.64 -26.23 -3.35
CA GLU A 102 19.23 -26.15 -4.76
C GLU A 102 18.82 -27.50 -5.36
N ALA A 103 19.43 -28.61 -4.92
CA ALA A 103 19.14 -29.95 -5.44
C ALA A 103 17.94 -30.64 -4.76
N THR A 104 17.38 -30.04 -3.70
CA THR A 104 16.27 -30.61 -2.95
C THR A 104 14.95 -30.42 -3.72
N TYR A 105 14.08 -31.42 -3.67
CA TYR A 105 12.74 -31.37 -4.28
C TYR A 105 11.70 -30.96 -3.23
N PRO A 106 10.77 -30.03 -3.54
CA PRO A 106 9.69 -29.69 -2.61
C PRO A 106 8.76 -30.89 -2.39
N GLU A 107 8.57 -31.28 -1.13
CA GLU A 107 7.66 -32.36 -0.73
C GLU A 107 6.21 -31.89 -0.57
N ILE A 108 6.00 -30.59 -0.44
CA ILE A 108 4.71 -29.93 -0.21
C ILE A 108 4.38 -28.96 -1.34
N SER A 109 3.11 -28.53 -1.43
CA SER A 109 2.71 -27.56 -2.45
C SER A 109 3.38 -26.20 -2.25
N GLN A 110 3.47 -25.41 -3.32
CA GLN A 110 3.99 -24.05 -3.28
C GLN A 110 3.25 -23.19 -2.25
N GLU A 111 1.92 -23.28 -2.20
CA GLU A 111 1.09 -22.52 -1.27
C GLU A 111 1.39 -22.90 0.18
N GLN A 112 1.52 -24.20 0.46
CA GLN A 112 1.87 -24.72 1.77
C GLN A 112 3.28 -24.29 2.19
N PHE A 113 4.23 -24.35 1.26
CA PHE A 113 5.61 -23.96 1.51
C PHE A 113 5.72 -22.46 1.83
N LEU A 114 5.13 -21.60 0.99
CA LEU A 114 5.20 -20.14 1.13
C LEU A 114 4.37 -19.60 2.30
N ALA A 115 3.46 -20.40 2.87
CA ALA A 115 2.70 -20.02 4.05
C ALA A 115 3.52 -20.13 5.36
N ASN A 116 4.59 -20.94 5.37
CA ASN A 116 5.53 -20.97 6.49
C ASN A 116 6.59 -19.87 6.31
N GLU A 117 6.70 -18.97 7.29
CA GLU A 117 7.60 -17.82 7.21
C GLU A 117 9.07 -18.22 7.11
N ARG A 118 9.51 -19.24 7.85
CA ARG A 118 10.91 -19.70 7.82
C ARG A 118 11.27 -20.29 6.47
N ASN A 119 10.37 -21.08 5.90
CA ASN A 119 10.53 -21.64 4.55
C ASN A 119 10.60 -20.52 3.51
N LYS A 120 9.71 -19.52 3.63
CA LYS A 120 9.69 -18.36 2.74
C LYS A 120 10.98 -17.54 2.83
N VAL A 121 11.50 -17.29 4.03
CA VAL A 121 12.79 -16.59 4.23
C VAL A 121 13.92 -17.33 3.55
N ARG A 122 14.08 -18.63 3.84
CA ARG A 122 15.13 -19.46 3.23
C ARG A 122 15.04 -19.47 1.70
N PHE A 123 13.82 -19.50 1.16
CA PHE A 123 13.61 -19.47 -0.29
C PHE A 123 13.91 -18.12 -0.91
N ILE A 124 13.53 -17.02 -0.25
CA ILE A 124 13.92 -15.66 -0.67
C ILE A 124 15.44 -15.53 -0.68
N ASP A 125 16.15 -16.05 0.31
CA ASP A 125 17.62 -16.01 0.37
C ASP A 125 18.26 -16.78 -0.79
N LEU A 126 17.75 -17.98 -1.10
CA LEU A 126 18.21 -18.76 -2.25
C LEU A 126 17.93 -18.01 -3.56
N LEU A 127 16.69 -17.52 -3.74
CA LEU A 127 16.27 -16.86 -4.95
C LEU A 127 17.02 -15.53 -5.18
N LYS A 128 17.25 -14.76 -4.12
CA LYS A 128 18.05 -13.51 -4.17
C LYS A 128 19.46 -13.79 -4.67
N LYS A 129 20.16 -14.76 -4.09
CA LYS A 129 21.52 -15.14 -4.52
C LYS A 129 21.53 -15.60 -5.98
N PHE A 130 20.55 -16.41 -6.37
CA PHE A 130 20.42 -16.91 -7.73
C PHE A 130 20.20 -15.77 -8.75
N LEU A 131 19.26 -14.88 -8.48
CA LEU A 131 18.93 -13.74 -9.33
C LEU A 131 20.10 -12.75 -9.43
N GLN A 132 20.78 -12.46 -8.32
CA GLN A 132 21.97 -11.59 -8.32
C GLN A 132 23.11 -12.18 -9.14
N LYS A 133 23.35 -13.50 -9.05
CA LYS A 133 24.33 -14.20 -9.90
C LYS A 133 23.98 -14.11 -11.40
N ALA A 134 22.69 -13.98 -11.72
CA ALA A 134 22.19 -13.75 -13.07
C ALA A 134 22.11 -12.25 -13.46
N ASN A 135 22.75 -11.35 -12.69
CA ASN A 135 22.76 -9.89 -12.90
C ASN A 135 21.39 -9.20 -12.79
N VAL A 136 20.42 -9.82 -12.12
CA VAL A 136 19.15 -9.15 -11.78
C VAL A 136 19.36 -8.30 -10.52
N THR A 137 18.87 -7.07 -10.54
CA THR A 137 18.90 -6.20 -9.35
C THR A 137 17.91 -6.74 -8.32
N VAL A 138 18.39 -7.06 -7.11
CA VAL A 138 17.53 -7.51 -6.01
C VAL A 138 17.77 -6.64 -4.79
N LYS A 139 16.69 -6.10 -4.24
CA LYS A 139 16.68 -5.35 -2.97
C LYS A 139 15.79 -6.03 -1.94
N GLN A 140 15.98 -5.70 -0.67
CA GLN A 140 15.19 -6.23 0.43
C GLN A 140 15.16 -5.21 1.56
N GLU A 141 13.97 -4.93 2.11
CA GLU A 141 13.79 -4.10 3.31
C GLU A 141 13.48 -4.97 4.52
N GLU A 142 13.76 -4.53 5.74
CA GLU A 142 13.45 -5.32 6.95
C GLU A 142 11.95 -5.42 7.25
N GLU A 143 11.15 -4.39 6.95
CA GLU A 143 9.73 -4.36 7.29
C GLU A 143 8.80 -4.11 6.10
N ASP A 144 8.80 -2.88 5.58
CA ASP A 144 7.86 -2.43 4.56
C ASP A 144 8.56 -2.06 3.26
N THR A 145 8.37 -2.90 2.26
CA THR A 145 8.96 -2.71 0.93
C THR A 145 8.16 -1.77 0.04
N ASP A 146 6.93 -1.40 0.43
CA ASP A 146 6.06 -0.62 -0.44
C ASP A 146 6.70 0.72 -0.82
N VAL A 147 7.33 1.39 0.16
CA VAL A 147 8.09 2.63 -0.07
C VAL A 147 9.34 2.35 -0.90
N LEU A 148 10.15 1.33 -0.55
CA LEU A 148 11.38 1.01 -1.28
C LEU A 148 11.11 0.67 -2.76
N ILE A 149 10.01 -0.02 -3.07
CA ILE A 149 9.59 -0.33 -4.44
C ILE A 149 9.38 0.97 -5.22
N VAL A 150 8.64 1.92 -4.64
CA VAL A 150 8.35 3.19 -5.28
C VAL A 150 9.59 4.08 -5.37
N GLU A 151 10.39 4.17 -4.32
CA GLU A 151 11.66 4.90 -4.33
C GLU A 151 12.62 4.35 -5.39
N THR A 152 12.69 3.02 -5.52
CA THR A 152 13.51 2.38 -6.56
C THR A 152 13.04 2.81 -7.94
N ALA A 153 11.74 2.80 -8.22
CA ALA A 153 11.19 3.28 -9.49
C ALA A 153 11.47 4.77 -9.73
N VAL A 154 11.32 5.61 -8.69
CA VAL A 154 11.55 7.06 -8.78
C VAL A 154 13.04 7.39 -8.98
N SER A 155 13.95 6.60 -8.40
CA SER A 155 15.41 6.82 -8.49
C SER A 155 15.96 6.66 -9.91
N VAL A 156 15.32 5.82 -10.72
CA VAL A 156 15.76 5.52 -12.11
C VAL A 156 14.99 6.32 -13.17
N LYS A 157 14.10 7.25 -12.76
CA LYS A 157 13.22 8.02 -13.65
C LYS A 157 13.88 8.81 -14.77
N SER A 158 15.14 9.17 -14.62
CA SER A 158 15.88 9.93 -15.64
C SER A 158 16.66 9.03 -16.59
N GLN A 159 16.71 7.72 -16.34
CA GLN A 159 17.54 6.76 -17.09
C GLN A 159 16.72 5.99 -18.15
N TYR A 160 15.41 5.89 -17.94
CA TYR A 160 14.51 5.05 -18.73
C TYR A 160 13.31 5.83 -19.29
N GLU A 161 12.85 5.42 -20.46
CA GLU A 161 11.72 6.04 -21.15
C GLU A 161 10.40 5.73 -20.44
N TYR A 162 10.22 4.49 -19.99
CA TYR A 162 9.06 4.07 -19.19
C TYR A 162 9.51 3.22 -18.00
N ILE A 163 8.88 3.46 -16.85
CA ILE A 163 9.12 2.73 -15.62
C ILE A 163 7.81 2.17 -15.09
N PHE A 164 7.85 0.88 -14.77
CA PHE A 164 6.68 0.14 -14.30
C PHE A 164 6.93 -0.38 -12.89
N VAL A 165 6.04 -0.04 -11.97
CA VAL A 165 5.88 -0.77 -10.71
C VAL A 165 4.85 -1.86 -10.91
N VAL A 166 5.22 -3.11 -10.65
CA VAL A 166 4.37 -4.29 -10.87
C VAL A 166 3.99 -4.89 -9.53
N GLY A 167 2.68 -5.05 -9.31
CA GLY A 167 2.14 -5.70 -8.13
C GLY A 167 0.61 -5.67 -8.08
N GLU A 168 0.05 -6.08 -6.94
CA GLU A 168 -1.40 -6.08 -6.72
C GLU A 168 -1.89 -4.94 -5.81
N ASN A 169 -1.01 -4.41 -4.96
CA ASN A 169 -1.40 -3.47 -3.92
C ASN A 169 -1.69 -2.08 -4.50
N ILE A 170 -2.82 -1.49 -4.09
CA ILE A 170 -3.18 -0.11 -4.42
C ILE A 170 -2.22 0.89 -3.77
N ASP A 171 -1.56 0.50 -2.69
CA ASP A 171 -0.62 1.35 -1.95
C ASP A 171 0.54 1.79 -2.86
N PHE A 172 0.96 0.96 -3.83
CA PHE A 172 1.94 1.35 -4.85
C PHE A 172 1.47 2.53 -5.69
N LEU A 173 0.21 2.52 -6.15
CA LEU A 173 -0.34 3.61 -6.96
C LEU A 173 -0.53 4.88 -6.12
N VAL A 174 -0.92 4.73 -4.85
CA VAL A 174 -1.04 5.84 -3.89
C VAL A 174 0.32 6.51 -3.66
N LEU A 175 1.33 5.71 -3.32
CA LEU A 175 2.70 6.15 -3.07
C LEU A 175 3.31 6.79 -4.33
N LEU A 176 3.17 6.16 -5.50
CA LEU A 176 3.62 6.75 -6.78
C LEU A 176 2.95 8.10 -7.05
N THR A 177 1.65 8.22 -6.84
CA THR A 177 0.89 9.46 -7.08
C THR A 177 1.26 10.56 -6.08
N GLY A 178 1.53 10.19 -4.83
CA GLY A 178 1.90 11.13 -3.77
C GLY A 178 3.35 11.61 -3.85
N LEU A 179 4.30 10.68 -4.05
CA LEU A 179 5.75 10.95 -4.02
C LEU A 179 6.28 11.45 -5.38
N ALA A 180 5.65 11.06 -6.48
CA ALA A 180 6.04 11.45 -7.83
C ALA A 180 4.85 11.93 -8.67
N PRO A 181 4.12 12.98 -8.21
CA PRO A 181 2.92 13.45 -8.89
C PRO A 181 3.24 13.94 -10.31
N MET A 182 2.32 13.67 -11.24
CA MET A 182 2.33 14.18 -12.61
C MET A 182 3.56 13.77 -13.45
N LYS A 183 4.24 12.68 -13.10
CA LYS A 183 5.37 12.16 -13.88
C LYS A 183 4.89 11.34 -15.08
N GLU A 184 5.42 11.67 -16.25
CA GLU A 184 4.93 11.13 -17.53
C GLU A 184 5.38 9.70 -17.77
N ASN A 185 6.54 9.30 -17.24
CA ASN A 185 7.14 7.99 -17.49
C ASN A 185 6.93 6.96 -16.36
N LEU A 186 6.20 7.29 -15.29
CA LEU A 186 5.97 6.38 -14.16
C LEU A 186 4.56 5.78 -14.19
N TYR A 187 4.51 4.45 -14.17
CA TYR A 187 3.27 3.69 -14.25
C TYR A 187 3.19 2.58 -13.21
N PHE A 188 1.98 2.33 -12.74
CA PHE A 188 1.65 1.15 -11.96
C PHE A 188 0.94 0.13 -12.86
N ARG A 189 1.53 -1.06 -12.99
CA ARG A 189 0.94 -2.21 -13.68
C ARG A 189 0.30 -3.13 -12.64
N LYS A 190 -1.01 -3.01 -12.49
CA LYS A 190 -1.81 -3.90 -11.66
C LYS A 190 -1.94 -5.25 -12.35
N CYS A 191 -1.44 -6.29 -11.74
CA CYS A 191 -1.57 -7.64 -12.28
C CYS A 191 -3.02 -8.14 -12.19
N GLY A 192 -3.50 -8.69 -13.31
CA GLY A 192 -4.80 -9.36 -13.36
C GLY A 192 -4.78 -10.72 -12.66
N LYS A 193 -5.95 -11.15 -12.18
CA LYS A 193 -6.19 -12.49 -11.63
C LYS A 193 -6.96 -13.37 -12.62
N GLY A 194 -6.51 -14.62 -12.78
CA GLY A 194 -7.14 -15.57 -13.69
C GLY A 194 -7.14 -15.05 -15.13
N ARG A 195 -8.34 -14.86 -15.70
CA ARG A 195 -8.54 -14.38 -17.08
C ARG A 195 -8.60 -12.85 -17.21
N THR A 196 -8.51 -12.12 -16.10
CA THR A 196 -8.51 -10.65 -16.17
C THR A 196 -7.14 -10.17 -16.66
N PRO A 197 -7.09 -9.27 -17.65
CA PRO A 197 -5.83 -8.71 -18.13
C PRO A 197 -5.23 -7.76 -17.10
N ASP A 198 -3.94 -7.49 -17.25
CA ASP A 198 -3.27 -6.45 -16.47
C ASP A 198 -3.86 -5.08 -16.80
N VAL A 199 -3.92 -4.21 -15.79
CA VAL A 199 -4.42 -2.84 -15.92
C VAL A 199 -3.30 -1.87 -15.58
N LEU A 200 -3.10 -0.87 -16.44
CA LEU A 200 -2.08 0.13 -16.25
C LEU A 200 -2.68 1.43 -15.73
N TYR A 201 -1.99 2.05 -14.78
CA TYR A 201 -2.34 3.35 -14.22
C TYR A 201 -1.12 4.28 -14.30
N SER A 202 -1.36 5.55 -14.62
CA SER A 202 -0.35 6.60 -14.58
C SER A 202 -0.50 7.40 -13.29
N THR A 203 0.58 8.02 -12.81
CA THR A 203 0.50 9.02 -11.72
C THR A 203 -0.42 10.20 -12.07
N LYS A 204 -0.70 10.43 -13.36
CA LYS A 204 -1.62 11.45 -13.85
C LYS A 204 -3.08 11.01 -13.87
N SER A 205 -3.37 9.72 -13.69
CA SER A 205 -4.72 9.21 -13.91
C SER A 205 -5.65 9.36 -12.69
N PHE A 206 -5.18 9.98 -11.63
CA PHE A 206 -6.00 10.35 -10.47
C PHE A 206 -7.04 11.40 -10.87
N LYS A 207 -8.31 11.12 -10.59
CA LYS A 207 -9.45 11.96 -11.01
C LYS A 207 -9.42 13.38 -10.45
N TYR A 208 -8.81 13.57 -9.27
CA TYR A 208 -8.88 14.83 -8.54
C TYR A 208 -7.63 15.69 -8.73
N LYS A 209 -7.79 17.02 -8.66
CA LYS A 209 -6.70 17.98 -8.85
C LYS A 209 -5.69 18.03 -7.69
N PHE A 210 -6.03 17.45 -6.54
CA PHE A 210 -5.20 17.41 -5.33
C PHE A 210 -4.36 16.12 -5.22
N SER A 211 -3.75 15.65 -6.31
CA SER A 211 -2.97 14.38 -6.30
C SER A 211 -1.92 14.28 -5.18
N ARG A 212 -1.30 15.41 -4.82
CA ARG A 212 -0.35 15.49 -3.69
C ARG A 212 -0.97 15.11 -2.34
N MET A 213 -2.26 15.34 -2.15
CA MET A 213 -2.98 15.07 -0.89
C MET A 213 -3.42 13.60 -0.76
N ILE A 214 -3.15 12.76 -1.77
CA ILE A 214 -3.59 11.36 -1.77
C ILE A 214 -3.01 10.56 -0.60
N LEU A 215 -1.79 10.89 -0.14
CA LEU A 215 -1.17 10.27 1.03
C LEU A 215 -1.97 10.56 2.30
N SER A 216 -2.44 11.81 2.48
CA SER A 216 -3.32 12.18 3.59
C SER A 216 -4.67 11.51 3.50
N VAL A 217 -5.26 11.44 2.31
CA VAL A 217 -6.50 10.68 2.11
C VAL A 217 -6.27 9.23 2.53
N HIS A 218 -5.19 8.60 2.07
CA HIS A 218 -4.89 7.20 2.36
C HIS A 218 -4.67 6.96 3.86
N ALA A 219 -3.81 7.74 4.52
CA ALA A 219 -3.46 7.61 5.92
C ALA A 219 -4.61 7.99 6.86
N PHE A 220 -5.40 9.02 6.55
CA PHE A 220 -6.45 9.53 7.43
C PHE A 220 -7.77 8.76 7.29
N SER A 221 -8.09 8.25 6.09
CA SER A 221 -9.27 7.38 5.90
C SER A 221 -9.03 5.92 6.31
N GLY A 222 -7.80 5.59 6.72
CA GLY A 222 -7.38 4.30 7.24
C GLY A 222 -6.49 3.50 6.29
N CYS A 223 -5.38 2.98 6.82
CA CYS A 223 -4.45 2.10 6.12
C CYS A 223 -4.02 0.95 7.06
N ASN A 224 -2.87 0.31 6.81
CA ASN A 224 -2.40 -0.80 7.66
C ASN A 224 -2.13 -0.38 9.12
N THR A 225 -1.84 0.90 9.35
CA THR A 225 -1.36 1.44 10.63
C THR A 225 -2.32 2.47 11.25
N THR A 226 -3.29 2.99 10.47
CA THR A 226 -4.37 3.85 10.95
C THR A 226 -5.73 3.22 10.70
N SER A 227 -6.58 3.24 11.71
CA SER A 227 -7.95 2.72 11.62
C SER A 227 -8.82 3.54 10.66
N ALA A 228 -9.74 2.89 9.96
CA ALA A 228 -10.77 3.61 9.20
C ALA A 228 -11.87 4.16 10.13
N LEU A 229 -12.41 5.33 9.77
CA LEU A 229 -13.58 5.90 10.43
C LEU A 229 -14.85 5.24 9.89
N PHE A 230 -15.72 4.77 10.78
CA PHE A 230 -16.88 3.98 10.38
C PHE A 230 -17.82 4.77 9.45
N GLY A 231 -18.10 4.22 8.26
CA GLY A 231 -18.92 4.86 7.26
C GLY A 231 -18.25 6.00 6.48
N HIS A 232 -16.95 6.27 6.70
CA HIS A 232 -16.19 7.31 6.01
C HIS A 232 -15.03 6.70 5.19
N GLY A 233 -15.37 6.04 4.08
CA GLY A 233 -14.39 5.48 3.15
C GLY A 233 -13.63 6.53 2.31
N LYS A 234 -12.58 6.10 1.61
CA LYS A 234 -11.64 6.96 0.86
C LYS A 234 -12.32 7.87 -0.18
N THR A 235 -13.38 7.40 -0.82
CA THR A 235 -14.15 8.19 -1.81
C THR A 235 -14.89 9.37 -1.18
N LYS A 236 -15.40 9.23 0.05
CA LYS A 236 -16.02 10.34 0.79
C LYS A 236 -14.99 11.40 1.15
N PHE A 237 -13.77 11.00 1.51
CA PHE A 237 -12.66 11.91 1.74
C PHE A 237 -12.31 12.71 0.49
N CYS A 238 -12.15 12.05 -0.66
CA CYS A 238 -11.87 12.76 -1.91
C CYS A 238 -13.01 13.72 -2.29
N SER A 239 -14.28 13.31 -2.13
CA SER A 239 -15.42 14.19 -2.41
C SER A 239 -15.48 15.40 -1.47
N LEU A 240 -15.09 15.24 -0.20
CA LEU A 240 -15.02 16.32 0.77
C LEU A 240 -13.98 17.36 0.36
N LEU A 241 -12.77 16.91 0.02
CA LEU A 241 -11.67 17.79 -0.42
C LEU A 241 -12.00 18.51 -1.73
N GLU A 242 -12.59 17.80 -2.70
CA GLU A 242 -13.01 18.40 -3.97
C GLU A 242 -14.00 19.55 -3.78
N LYS A 243 -14.94 19.41 -2.84
CA LYS A 243 -15.95 20.43 -2.52
C LYS A 243 -15.41 21.56 -1.66
N ASN A 244 -14.38 21.32 -0.86
CA ASN A 244 -13.89 22.25 0.16
C ASN A 244 -12.38 22.46 0.00
N ARG A 245 -11.97 23.21 -1.03
CA ARG A 245 -10.55 23.45 -1.32
C ARG A 245 -9.76 24.05 -0.16
N HIS A 246 -10.40 24.83 0.71
CA HIS A 246 -9.76 25.38 1.91
C HIS A 246 -9.30 24.28 2.90
N LEU A 247 -9.86 23.06 2.84
CA LEU A 247 -9.38 21.92 3.62
C LEU A 247 -8.07 21.35 3.08
N GLU A 248 -7.71 21.63 1.83
CA GLU A 248 -6.39 21.24 1.31
C GLU A 248 -5.29 21.95 2.09
N GLU A 249 -5.44 23.26 2.35
CA GLU A 249 -4.52 24.05 3.20
C GLU A 249 -4.42 23.49 4.61
N LYS A 250 -5.55 23.03 5.16
CA LYS A 250 -5.63 22.44 6.50
C LYS A 250 -4.87 21.12 6.59
N ILE A 251 -4.95 20.31 5.56
CA ILE A 251 -4.22 19.04 5.47
C ILE A 251 -2.73 19.25 5.21
N GLN A 252 -2.28 20.39 4.67
CA GLN A 252 -0.85 20.64 4.43
C GLN A 252 0.00 20.48 5.69
N VAL A 253 -0.56 20.75 6.88
CA VAL A 253 0.16 20.55 8.15
C VAL A 253 0.69 19.12 8.29
N PHE A 254 -0.01 18.15 7.71
CA PHE A 254 0.38 16.74 7.80
C PHE A 254 1.60 16.39 6.94
N PHE A 255 2.02 17.28 6.03
CA PHE A 255 3.24 17.13 5.23
C PHE A 255 4.44 17.89 5.82
N ASN A 256 4.23 18.70 6.86
CA ASN A 256 5.30 19.45 7.48
C ASN A 256 5.95 18.64 8.60
N SER A 257 7.22 18.26 8.41
CA SER A 257 8.01 17.52 9.41
C SER A 257 8.28 18.31 10.70
N GLU A 258 8.13 19.63 10.67
CA GLU A 258 8.29 20.52 11.83
C GLU A 258 6.95 20.86 12.50
N ALA A 259 5.84 20.28 12.05
CA ALA A 259 4.54 20.53 12.64
C ALA A 259 4.50 20.07 14.11
N THR A 260 4.01 20.96 14.97
CA THR A 260 3.81 20.62 16.39
C THR A 260 2.63 19.66 16.55
N ILE A 261 2.66 18.88 17.64
CA ILE A 261 1.57 17.97 18.02
C ILE A 261 0.22 18.70 18.06
N ASP A 262 0.19 19.92 18.59
CA ASP A 262 -1.05 20.69 18.73
C ASP A 262 -1.55 21.26 17.40
N GLN A 263 -0.66 21.64 16.47
CA GLN A 263 -1.07 22.01 15.12
C GLN A 263 -1.71 20.82 14.38
N VAL A 264 -1.08 19.65 14.43
CA VAL A 264 -1.62 18.43 13.82
C VAL A 264 -2.97 18.05 14.44
N ALA A 265 -3.07 18.08 15.77
CA ALA A 265 -4.31 17.79 16.48
C ALA A 265 -5.44 18.75 16.09
N LYS A 266 -5.16 20.06 16.07
CA LYS A 266 -6.14 21.10 15.75
C LYS A 266 -6.66 21.00 14.33
N GLU A 267 -5.77 20.81 13.35
CA GLU A 267 -6.20 20.73 11.95
C GLU A 267 -6.85 19.37 11.65
N GLY A 268 -6.41 18.30 12.31
CA GLY A 268 -7.08 16.99 12.28
C GLY A 268 -8.51 17.04 12.83
N GLU A 269 -8.71 17.71 13.97
CA GLU A 269 -10.04 17.95 14.55
C GLU A 269 -10.91 18.78 13.59
N THR A 270 -10.36 19.88 13.06
CA THR A 270 -11.06 20.74 12.10
C THR A 270 -11.50 19.96 10.87
N PHE A 271 -10.65 19.09 10.34
CA PHE A 271 -10.99 18.23 9.21
C PHE A 271 -12.12 17.24 9.56
N LEU A 272 -12.08 16.62 10.75
CA LEU A 272 -13.12 15.71 11.22
C LEU A 272 -14.46 16.42 11.40
N ILE A 273 -14.49 17.63 11.93
CA ILE A 273 -15.73 18.43 12.05
C ILE A 273 -16.39 18.56 10.67
N HIS A 274 -15.64 18.91 9.62
CA HIS A 274 -16.17 19.01 8.26
C HIS A 274 -16.59 17.64 7.69
N LEU A 275 -15.82 16.58 7.96
CA LEU A 275 -16.15 15.22 7.52
C LEU A 275 -17.49 14.72 8.07
N TYR A 276 -17.81 15.10 9.31
CA TYR A 276 -19.08 14.83 9.98
C TYR A 276 -20.13 15.94 9.78
N ARG A 277 -19.92 16.82 8.81
CA ARG A 277 -20.84 17.90 8.39
C ARG A 277 -21.14 18.95 9.47
N GLY A 278 -20.24 19.11 10.44
CA GLY A 278 -20.26 20.22 11.38
C GLY A 278 -19.74 21.52 10.76
N ASN A 279 -19.97 22.65 11.46
CA ASN A 279 -19.48 23.96 11.06
C ASN A 279 -18.54 24.54 12.15
N PRO A 280 -17.23 24.62 11.91
CA PRO A 280 -16.29 25.14 12.91
C PRO A 280 -16.35 26.66 13.07
N ARG A 281 -17.10 27.39 12.22
CA ARG A 281 -17.25 28.85 12.30
C ARG A 281 -18.31 29.30 13.30
N THR A 282 -19.14 28.39 13.82
CA THR A 282 -20.04 28.68 14.93
C THR A 282 -19.27 28.45 16.23
N SER A 283 -19.13 29.50 17.05
CA SER A 283 -18.15 29.70 18.13
C SER A 283 -18.26 28.79 19.37
N ALA A 284 -18.69 27.53 19.23
CA ALA A 284 -18.75 26.56 20.32
C ALA A 284 -18.59 25.08 19.89
N CYS A 285 -18.26 24.82 18.61
CA CYS A 285 -18.37 23.47 18.05
C CYS A 285 -17.00 22.77 17.99
N ASP A 286 -16.45 22.40 19.15
CA ASP A 286 -15.41 21.37 19.20
C ASP A 286 -16.01 20.00 18.80
N LEU A 287 -15.15 19.00 18.58
CA LEU A 287 -15.62 17.70 18.12
C LEU A 287 -16.50 16.98 19.16
N ASN A 288 -16.32 17.25 20.45
CA ASN A 288 -17.14 16.67 21.52
C ASN A 288 -18.56 17.28 21.52
N HIS A 289 -18.68 18.59 21.29
CA HIS A 289 -19.96 19.26 21.12
C HIS A 289 -20.70 18.74 19.89
N LEU A 290 -20.00 18.54 18.77
CA LEU A 290 -20.58 17.93 17.58
C LEU A 290 -21.02 16.48 17.85
N HIS A 291 -20.19 15.69 18.55
CA HIS A 291 -20.54 14.34 18.98
C HIS A 291 -21.84 14.34 19.77
N TYR A 292 -21.91 15.14 20.84
CA TYR A 292 -23.09 15.20 21.71
C TYR A 292 -24.34 15.65 20.94
N THR A 293 -24.20 16.63 20.05
CA THR A 293 -25.29 17.10 19.18
C THR A 293 -25.80 15.98 18.27
N LEU A 294 -24.91 15.23 17.62
CA LEU A 294 -25.30 14.12 16.75
C LEU A 294 -25.84 12.92 17.55
N PHE A 295 -25.35 12.69 18.76
CA PHE A 295 -25.85 11.66 19.67
C PHE A 295 -27.31 11.96 20.07
N THR A 296 -27.59 13.16 20.56
CA THR A 296 -28.95 13.57 20.96
C THR A 296 -29.93 13.51 19.79
N GLN A 297 -29.52 13.95 18.59
CA GLN A 297 -30.31 13.80 17.36
C GLN A 297 -30.52 12.34 16.94
N SER A 298 -29.57 11.45 17.25
CA SER A 298 -29.73 10.03 16.96
C SER A 298 -30.70 9.36 17.94
N ALA A 299 -30.65 9.74 19.22
CA ALA A 299 -31.46 9.14 20.29
C ALA A 299 -32.98 9.29 20.07
N THR A 300 -33.40 10.25 19.24
CA THR A 300 -34.81 10.43 18.85
C THR A 300 -35.27 9.52 17.71
N LYS A 301 -34.36 8.74 17.10
CA LYS A 301 -34.66 7.85 15.97
C LYS A 301 -34.97 6.43 16.44
N ALA A 302 -35.91 5.77 15.75
CA ALA A 302 -36.33 4.39 16.05
C ALA A 302 -35.22 3.33 15.92
N LYS A 303 -34.16 3.61 15.16
CA LYS A 303 -32.93 2.80 15.07
C LYS A 303 -31.71 3.71 15.18
N THR A 304 -30.94 3.54 16.24
CA THR A 304 -29.69 4.25 16.48
C THR A 304 -28.50 3.38 16.11
N THR A 305 -27.59 3.93 15.30
CA THR A 305 -26.29 3.30 15.01
C THR A 305 -25.21 4.24 15.53
N LEU A 306 -24.77 4.01 16.77
CA LEU A 306 -23.78 4.85 17.45
C LEU A 306 -22.42 4.88 16.73
N ALA A 307 -22.11 3.86 15.92
CA ALA A 307 -20.88 3.81 15.15
C ALA A 307 -20.74 4.96 14.12
N HIS A 308 -21.83 5.64 13.76
CA HIS A 308 -21.78 6.80 12.85
C HIS A 308 -21.47 8.14 13.55
N LEU A 309 -21.31 8.15 14.87
CA LEU A 309 -20.92 9.35 15.59
C LEU A 309 -19.45 9.70 15.31
N PRO A 310 -19.08 10.99 15.36
CA PRO A 310 -17.69 11.39 15.31
C PRO A 310 -16.93 10.83 16.52
N PRO A 311 -15.61 10.59 16.40
CA PRO A 311 -14.79 10.25 17.56
C PRO A 311 -14.81 11.38 18.60
N THR A 312 -14.41 11.08 19.84
CA THR A 312 -14.13 12.13 20.83
C THR A 312 -12.89 12.93 20.40
N VAL A 313 -12.71 14.12 20.97
CA VAL A 313 -11.52 14.96 20.72
C VAL A 313 -10.21 14.19 20.99
N ASP A 314 -10.14 13.40 22.06
CA ASP A 314 -8.94 12.60 22.38
C ASP A 314 -8.66 11.52 21.34
N ALA A 315 -9.70 10.78 20.93
CA ALA A 315 -9.57 9.76 19.90
C ALA A 315 -9.19 10.37 18.54
N ALA A 316 -9.77 11.53 18.21
CA ALA A 316 -9.41 12.32 17.03
C ALA A 316 -7.96 12.79 17.05
N ARG A 317 -7.47 13.27 18.20
CA ARG A 317 -6.07 13.69 18.38
C ARG A 317 -5.12 12.53 18.07
N PHE A 318 -5.33 11.35 18.68
CA PHE A 318 -4.47 10.20 18.39
C PHE A 318 -4.61 9.69 16.96
N HIS A 319 -5.81 9.73 16.37
CA HIS A 319 -6.02 9.37 14.97
C HIS A 319 -5.20 10.29 14.04
N ALA A 320 -5.30 11.61 14.23
CA ALA A 320 -4.55 12.60 13.47
C ALA A 320 -3.03 12.41 13.64
N LEU A 321 -2.54 12.22 14.86
CA LEU A 321 -1.11 12.01 15.11
C LEU A 321 -0.58 10.72 14.46
N ARG A 322 -1.35 9.62 14.49
CA ARG A 322 -0.95 8.40 13.77
C ARG A 322 -0.91 8.62 12.27
N SER A 323 -1.92 9.28 11.69
CA SER A 323 -1.93 9.61 10.27
C SER A 323 -0.75 10.50 9.89
N TYR A 324 -0.41 11.48 10.73
CA TYR A 324 0.76 12.34 10.54
C TYR A 324 2.05 11.53 10.49
N LEU A 325 2.30 10.67 11.48
CA LEU A 325 3.49 9.83 11.53
C LEU A 325 3.61 8.91 10.31
N GLN A 326 2.50 8.44 9.74
CA GLN A 326 2.55 7.65 8.50
C GLN A 326 2.98 8.47 7.28
N MET A 327 2.70 9.77 7.27
CA MET A 327 3.08 10.64 6.17
C MET A 327 4.50 11.19 6.29
N GLN A 328 5.14 11.04 7.45
CA GLN A 328 6.54 11.44 7.69
C GLN A 328 7.55 10.32 7.38
N LYS A 329 7.05 9.12 7.04
CA LYS A 329 7.88 8.00 6.60
C LYS A 329 8.14 8.08 5.11
#